data_AF-A0A2S2N9X8-F1
#
_entry.id   AF-A0A2S2N9X8-F1
#
_cell.length_a   1.000
_cell.length_b   1.000
_cell.length_c   1.000
_cell.angle_alpha   90.00
_cell.angle_beta   90.00
_cell.angle_gamma   90.00
#
_symmetry.space_group_name_H-M   'P 1'
#
loop_
_entity.id
_entity.type
_entity.pdbx_description
1 polymer ?
#
loop_
_entity_poly.entity_id
_entity_poly.type
_entity_poly.pdbx_seq_one_letter_code
_entity_poly.pdbx_strand_id
1 'polypeptide(L)'
;RIIYFALYQSIYQYGLLIWGGLGEGILKQLQVNQNKIVRICLNKYALEGSTSRNYRDLGVLPVKFLYKKIAIMFIFKQLIKGKNNTYSENKRENMVYNIPVKYA
;
A
#
# COMPACT_ATOMS: atom_id res chain seq x y z
N ARG A 1 -7.84 -12.09 -1.92
CA ARG A 1 -6.59 -11.34 -1.57
C ARG A 1 -5.73 -10.99 -2.80
N ILE A 2 -5.44 -11.93 -3.71
CA ILE A 2 -4.60 -11.69 -4.91
C ILE A 2 -5.16 -10.56 -5.79
N ILE A 3 -6.47 -10.54 -6.05
CA ILE A 3 -7.14 -9.50 -6.85
C ILE A 3 -6.87 -8.08 -6.30
N TYR A 4 -6.92 -7.92 -4.98
CA TYR A 4 -6.64 -6.65 -4.32
C TYR A 4 -5.19 -6.19 -4.59
N PHE A 5 -4.22 -7.09 -4.45
CA PHE A 5 -2.82 -6.76 -4.71
C PHE A 5 -2.54 -6.48 -6.20
N ALA A 6 -3.14 -7.28 -7.08
CA ALA A 6 -2.91 -7.20 -8.52
C ALA A 6 -3.54 -5.96 -9.16
N LEU A 7 -4.71 -5.51 -8.69
CA LEU A 7 -5.44 -4.39 -9.31
C LEU A 7 -5.32 -3.09 -8.51
N TYR A 8 -5.50 -3.14 -7.20
CA TYR A 8 -5.52 -1.91 -6.41
C TYR A 8 -4.12 -1.48 -5.97
N GLN A 9 -3.38 -2.40 -5.33
CA GLN A 9 -2.10 -2.04 -4.72
C GLN A 9 -1.02 -1.73 -5.76
N SER A 10 -1.01 -2.45 -6.88
CA SER A 10 -0.11 -2.20 -8.02
C SER A 10 -0.30 -0.80 -8.62
N ILE A 11 -1.55 -0.41 -8.89
CA ILE A 11 -1.88 0.92 -9.45
C ILE A 11 -1.54 2.02 -8.45
N TYR A 12 -1.89 1.84 -7.18
CA TYR A 12 -1.57 2.80 -6.13
C TYR A 12 -0.06 3.05 -6.03
N GLN A 13 0.74 1.98 -6.06
CA GLN A 13 2.20 2.07 -5.99
C GLN A 13 2.80 2.75 -7.22
N TYR A 14 2.32 2.40 -8.41
CA TYR A 14 2.73 3.04 -9.64
C TYR A 14 2.46 4.55 -9.58
N GLY A 15 1.24 4.93 -9.18
CA GLY A 15 0.88 6.33 -9.00
C GLY A 15 1.78 7.04 -8.00
N LEU A 16 2.12 6.40 -6.88
CA LEU A 16 3.01 6.99 -5.88
C LEU A 16 4.45 7.20 -6.38
N LEU A 17 4.97 6.22 -7.12
CA LEU A 17 6.33 6.24 -7.68
C LEU A 17 6.50 7.36 -8.71
N ILE A 18 5.47 7.59 -9.55
CA ILE A 18 5.52 8.58 -10.63
C ILE A 18 5.18 9.99 -10.13
N TRP A 19 4.13 10.14 -9.32
CA TRP A 19 3.62 11.47 -8.94
C TRP A 19 4.25 12.05 -7.67
N GLY A 20 5.07 11.30 -6.94
CA GLY A 20 6.04 11.87 -5.99
C GLY A 20 5.45 12.59 -4.77
N GLY A 21 4.18 12.40 -4.44
CA GLY A 21 3.58 12.96 -3.23
C GLY A 21 2.07 12.84 -3.20
N LEU A 22 1.50 12.78 -1.99
CA LEU A 22 0.07 12.62 -1.79
C LEU A 22 -0.41 13.53 -0.66
N GLY A 23 -1.21 14.55 -1.01
CA GLY A 23 -1.79 15.46 -0.02
C GLY A 23 -2.88 14.78 0.84
N GLU A 24 -3.15 15.32 2.02
CA GLU A 24 -4.10 14.73 2.97
C GLU A 24 -5.53 14.58 2.41
N GLY A 25 -5.97 15.52 1.57
CA GLY A 25 -7.28 15.47 0.91
C GLY A 25 -7.43 14.24 0.00
N ILE A 26 -6.43 14.00 -0.87
CA ILE A 26 -6.42 12.84 -1.77
C ILE A 26 -6.23 11.55 -0.96
N LEU A 27 -5.44 11.58 0.12
CA LEU A 27 -5.23 10.42 0.98
C LEU A 27 -6.54 9.95 1.64
N LYS A 28 -7.40 10.90 2.05
CA LYS A 28 -8.74 10.60 2.58
C LYS A 28 -9.63 9.98 1.52
N GLN A 29 -9.62 10.51 0.29
CA GLN A 29 -10.38 9.94 -0.83
C GLN A 29 -9.93 8.53 -1.18
N LEU A 30 -8.61 8.29 -1.22
CA LEU A 30 -8.05 6.97 -1.47
C LEU A 30 -8.38 5.99 -0.36
N GLN A 31 -8.43 6.42 0.90
CA GLN A 31 -8.88 5.58 2.02
C GLN A 31 -10.35 5.18 1.87
N VAL A 32 -11.23 6.09 1.46
CA VAL A 32 -12.64 5.77 1.18
C VAL A 32 -12.76 4.78 0.02
N ASN A 33 -11.96 4.97 -1.04
CA ASN A 33 -11.92 4.04 -2.18
C ASN A 33 -11.43 2.64 -1.75
N GLN A 34 -10.35 2.58 -0.96
CA GLN A 34 -9.84 1.32 -0.40
C GLN A 34 -10.93 0.59 0.37
N ASN A 35 -11.69 1.29 1.21
CA ASN A 35 -12.77 0.69 2.01
C ASN A 35 -13.83 0.03 1.13
N LYS A 36 -14.21 0.68 0.02
CA LYS A 36 -15.16 0.10 -0.95
C LYS A 36 -14.60 -1.16 -1.58
N ILE A 37 -13.36 -1.13 -2.05
CA ILE A 37 -12.72 -2.28 -2.71
C ILE A 37 -12.53 -3.44 -1.74
N VAL A 38 -12.12 -3.17 -0.50
CA VAL A 38 -11.99 -4.19 0.55
C VAL A 38 -13.35 -4.83 0.85
N ARG A 39 -14.43 -4.04 0.92
CA ARG A 39 -15.79 -4.56 1.10
C ARG A 39 -16.22 -5.45 -0.07
N ILE A 40 -15.96 -5.05 -1.31
CA ILE A 40 -16.21 -5.86 -2.50
C ILE A 40 -15.41 -7.16 -2.44
N CYS A 41 -14.12 -7.10 -2.10
CA CYS A 41 -13.26 -8.29 -1.99
C CYS A 41 -13.70 -9.26 -0.87
N LEU A 42 -14.38 -8.77 0.16
CA LEU A 42 -14.89 -9.57 1.28
C LEU A 42 -16.38 -9.93 1.14
N ASN A 43 -17.03 -9.51 0.05
CA ASN A 43 -18.48 -9.68 -0.16
C ASN A 43 -19.34 -9.10 0.98
N LYS A 44 -18.85 -8.08 1.69
CA LYS A 44 -19.54 -7.44 2.82
C LYS A 44 -20.18 -6.13 2.36
N TYR A 45 -21.42 -6.24 1.87
CA TYR A 45 -22.19 -5.08 1.37
C TYR A 45 -22.89 -4.28 2.46
N ALA A 46 -23.06 -4.87 3.66
CA ALA A 46 -23.64 -4.18 4.80
C ALA A 46 -22.77 -3.00 5.24
N LEU A 47 -23.42 -1.88 5.62
CA LEU A 47 -22.75 -0.73 6.22
C LEU A 47 -22.19 -1.04 7.61
N GLU A 48 -22.68 -2.11 8.22
CA GLU A 48 -22.33 -2.62 9.54
C GLU A 48 -21.01 -3.40 9.47
N GLY A 49 -19.91 -2.69 9.70
CA GLY A 49 -18.61 -3.33 9.80
C GLY A 49 -17.51 -2.35 10.17
N SER A 50 -16.73 -2.69 11.19
CA SER A 50 -15.52 -1.93 11.53
C SER A 50 -14.51 -2.03 10.40
N THR A 51 -14.12 -0.88 9.85
CA THR A 51 -13.12 -0.76 8.78
C THR A 51 -11.81 -1.45 9.15
N SER A 52 -11.43 -1.44 10.44
CA SER A 52 -10.22 -2.13 10.92
C SER A 52 -10.31 -3.65 10.88
N ARG A 53 -11.49 -4.24 11.18
CA ARG A 53 -11.71 -5.69 11.03
C ARG A 53 -11.60 -6.12 9.57
N ASN A 54 -12.18 -5.36 8.65
CA ASN A 54 -12.12 -5.69 7.23
C ASN A 54 -10.67 -5.69 6.68
N TYR A 55 -9.84 -4.76 7.14
CA TYR A 55 -8.41 -4.78 6.79
C TYR A 55 -7.69 -6.00 7.38
N ARG A 56 -8.00 -6.39 8.62
CA ARG A 56 -7.42 -7.57 9.28
C ARG A 56 -7.84 -8.86 8.58
N ASP A 57 -9.12 -9.00 8.24
CA ASP A 57 -9.68 -10.16 7.54
C ASP A 57 -9.04 -10.35 6.17
N LEU A 58 -8.83 -9.26 5.41
CA LEU A 58 -8.19 -9.32 4.10
C LEU A 58 -6.65 -9.39 4.19
N GLY A 59 -6.07 -9.00 5.34
CA GLY A 59 -4.63 -8.94 5.58
C GLY A 59 -3.94 -7.77 4.86
N VAL A 60 -4.59 -6.61 4.78
CA VAL A 60 -4.11 -5.45 3.98
C VAL A 60 -3.97 -4.19 4.82
N LEU A 61 -2.86 -3.48 4.63
CA LEU A 61 -2.60 -2.23 5.35
C LEU A 61 -3.52 -1.10 4.85
N PRO A 62 -4.06 -0.26 5.75
CA PRO A 62 -4.73 0.98 5.37
C PRO A 62 -3.81 1.88 4.52
N VAL A 63 -4.39 2.59 3.55
CA VAL A 63 -3.69 3.46 2.58
C VAL A 63 -2.73 4.44 3.27
N LYS A 64 -3.09 5.01 4.42
CA LYS A 64 -2.21 5.89 5.20
C LYS A 64 -0.90 5.22 5.60
N PHE A 65 -0.96 3.98 6.09
CA PHE A 65 0.23 3.24 6.49
C PHE A 65 1.00 2.73 5.27
N LEU A 66 0.30 2.37 4.20
CA LEU A 66 0.89 1.95 2.94
C LEU A 66 1.70 3.10 2.31
N TYR A 67 1.16 4.33 2.33
CA TYR A 67 1.84 5.55 1.94
C TYR A 67 3.14 5.76 2.74
N LYS A 68 3.05 5.72 4.08
CA LYS A 68 4.22 5.87 4.97
C LYS A 68 5.30 4.83 4.67
N LYS A 69 4.91 3.57 4.49
CA LYS A 69 5.84 2.48 4.14
C LYS A 69 6.59 2.79 2.84
N ILE A 70 5.88 3.20 1.78
CA ILE A 70 6.51 3.50 0.48
C ILE A 70 7.39 4.75 0.58
N ALA A 71 6.96 5.78 1.29
CA ALA A 71 7.76 6.99 1.51
C ALA A 71 9.08 6.68 2.23
N ILE A 72 9.04 5.87 3.30
CA ILE A 72 10.24 5.41 4.01
C ILE A 72 11.14 4.61 3.06
N MET A 73 10.59 3.66 2.30
CA MET A 73 11.37 2.87 1.34
C MET A 73 12.01 3.75 0.26
N PHE A 74 11.32 4.80 -0.20
CA PHE A 74 11.83 5.74 -1.19
C PHE A 74 13.02 6.54 -0.64
N ILE A 75 12.88 7.12 0.55
CA ILE A 75 13.95 7.86 1.23
C ILE A 75 15.14 6.94 1.49
N PHE A 76 14.89 5.74 2.03
CA PHE A 76 15.93 4.76 2.33
C PHE A 76 16.72 4.35 1.08
N LYS A 77 16.02 4.13 -0.05
CA LYS A 77 16.65 3.86 -1.34
C LYS A 77 17.54 5.02 -1.80
N GLN A 78 17.09 6.26 -1.59
CA GLN A 78 17.86 7.44 -1.97
C GLN A 78 19.11 7.63 -1.08
N LEU A 79 18.99 7.36 0.22
CA LEU A 79 20.11 7.36 1.17
C LEU A 79 21.17 6.31 0.82
N ILE A 80 20.75 5.08 0.48
CA ILE A 80 21.68 4.01 0.08
C ILE A 80 22.36 4.37 -1.24
N LYS A 81 21.61 4.88 -2.23
CA LYS A 81 22.17 5.30 -3.53
C LYS A 81 23.24 6.38 -3.37
N GLY A 82 23.07 7.30 -2.41
CA GLY A 82 24.09 8.32 -2.12
C GLY A 82 25.34 7.77 -1.41
N LYS A 83 25.23 6.62 -0.74
CA LYS A 83 26.32 6.02 0.05
C LYS A 83 27.14 4.99 -0.73
N ASN A 84 26.50 4.26 -1.64
CA ASN A 84 27.12 3.21 -2.44
C ASN A 84 26.99 3.57 -3.93
N ASN A 85 28.12 3.89 -4.59
CA ASN A 85 28.19 4.06 -6.05
C ASN A 85 27.97 2.74 -6.84
N THR A 86 27.67 1.64 -6.15
CA THR A 86 27.37 0.36 -6.76
C THR A 86 25.89 0.29 -7.12
N TYR A 87 25.62 0.21 -8.42
CA TYR A 87 24.29 -0.02 -8.99
C TYR A 87 23.59 -1.15 -8.25
N SER A 88 22.44 -0.86 -7.64
CA SER A 88 21.60 -1.89 -7.02
C SER A 88 21.04 -2.83 -8.10
N GLU A 89 21.63 -4.01 -8.20
CA GLU A 89 21.26 -5.05 -9.16
C GLU A 89 19.85 -5.63 -8.88
N ASN A 90 19.34 -5.52 -7.64
CA ASN A 90 18.07 -6.13 -7.24
C ASN A 90 16.93 -5.10 -7.07
N LYS A 91 16.59 -4.37 -8.14
CA LYS A 91 15.47 -3.39 -8.14
C LYS A 91 14.10 -4.03 -7.89
N ARG A 92 13.93 -5.33 -8.16
CA ARG A 92 12.65 -6.06 -8.07
C ARG A 92 12.40 -6.74 -6.72
N GLU A 93 13.44 -7.15 -5.99
CA GLU A 93 13.29 -7.96 -4.77
C GLU A 93 12.73 -7.17 -3.57
N ASN A 94 12.93 -5.85 -3.53
CA ASN A 94 12.36 -4.99 -2.48
C ASN A 94 10.84 -4.77 -2.61
N MET A 95 10.19 -5.35 -3.62
CA MET A 95 8.75 -5.21 -3.90
C MET A 95 7.93 -6.45 -3.49
N VAL A 96 8.41 -7.28 -2.57
CA VAL A 96 7.62 -8.41 -2.06
C VAL A 96 6.46 -7.86 -1.20
N TYR A 97 5.28 -7.73 -1.82
CA TYR A 97 4.10 -7.12 -1.22
C TYR A 97 3.18 -8.10 -0.49
N ASN A 98 3.36 -9.40 -0.72
CA ASN A 98 2.50 -10.45 -0.16
C ASN A 98 2.93 -10.86 1.26
N ILE A 99 3.78 -10.08 1.92
CA ILE A 99 4.18 -10.36 3.30
C ILE A 99 2.93 -10.22 4.19
N PRO A 100 2.57 -11.25 4.96
CA PRO A 100 1.38 -11.21 5.80
C PRO A 100 1.52 -10.12 6.86
N VAL A 101 0.55 -9.20 6.89
CA VAL A 101 0.48 -8.14 7.90
C VAL A 101 0.07 -8.78 9.23
N LYS A 102 0.96 -8.79 10.22
CA LYS A 102 0.63 -9.20 11.58
C LYS A 102 -0.08 -8.04 12.29
N TYR A 103 -1.37 -8.21 12.55
CA TYR A 103 -2.12 -7.33 13.44
C TYR A 103 -1.95 -7.87 14.87
N ALA A 104 -1.37 -7.07 15.76
CA ALA A 104 -1.36 -7.32 17.20
C ALA A 104 -2.77 -7.11 17.78
#